data_AF-A0A2U1M852-F1
#
_entry.id   AF-A0A2U1M852-F1
#
_cell.length_a   1.000
_cell.length_b   1.000
_cell.length_c   1.000
_cell.angle_alpha   90.00
_cell.angle_beta   90.00
_cell.angle_gamma   90.00
#
_symmetry.space_group_name_H-M   'P 1'
#
loop_
_entity.id
_entity.type
_entity.pdbx_description
1 polymer ?
#
loop_
_entity_poly.entity_id
_entity_poly.type
_entity_poly.pdbx_seq_one_letter_code
_entity_poly.pdbx_strand_id
1 'polypeptide(L)'
;MSINDYCTKIKSLADRLNNLGSPVSENNLVIYAVNGLDSQFATIVKIIRHREPLPTFETARNMLLLEESTLNEAVTNNSVIKDIPEFP
;
A
#
# COMPACT_ATOMS: atom_id res chain seq x y z
N MET A 1 -7.31 -0.93 -9.30
CA MET A 1 -8.00 -0.19 -8.22
C MET A 1 -6.90 0.55 -7.48
N SER A 2 -6.97 1.89 -7.40
CA SER A 2 -5.91 2.67 -6.75
C SER A 2 -5.90 2.43 -5.24
N ILE A 3 -4.74 2.62 -4.61
CA ILE A 3 -4.58 2.51 -3.16
C ILE A 3 -5.59 3.38 -2.41
N ASN A 4 -5.93 4.56 -2.94
CA ASN A 4 -6.90 5.45 -2.32
C ASN A 4 -8.32 4.83 -2.23
N ASP A 5 -8.79 4.21 -3.32
CA ASP A 5 -10.07 3.50 -3.36
C ASP A 5 -10.07 2.29 -2.43
N TYR A 6 -8.96 1.55 -2.41
CA TYR A 6 -8.79 0.40 -1.53
C TYR A 6 -8.84 0.80 -0.05
N CYS A 7 -8.08 1.83 0.36
CA CYS A 7 -8.13 2.36 1.72
C CYS A 7 -9.52 2.86 2.10
N THR A 8 -10.23 3.53 1.18
CA THR A 8 -11.60 4.00 1.42
C THR A 8 -12.55 2.82 1.67
N LYS A 9 -12.45 1.77 0.85
CA LYS A 9 -13.29 0.57 0.98
C LYS A 9 -13.04 -0.15 2.31
N ILE A 10 -11.79 -0.26 2.74
CA ILE A 10 -11.43 -0.84 4.04
C ILE A 10 -11.99 -0.01 5.20
N LYS A 11 -11.88 1.32 5.12
CA LYS A 11 -12.40 2.22 6.15
C LYS A 11 -13.93 2.09 6.26
N SER A 12 -14.65 2.00 5.14
CA SER A 12 -16.09 1.74 5.14
C SER A 12 -16.46 0.36 5.71
N LEU A 13 -15.62 -0.67 5.48
CA LEU A 13 -15.85 -1.99 6.07
C LEU A 13 -15.65 -1.97 7.59
N ALA A 14 -14.62 -1.27 8.07
CA ALA A 14 -14.36 -1.08 9.50
C ALA A 14 -15.49 -0.29 10.18
N ASP A 15 -16.01 0.73 9.53
CA ASP A 15 -17.16 1.49 10.01
C ASP A 15 -18.41 0.58 10.14
N ARG A 16 -18.67 -0.27 9.14
CA ARG A 16 -19.75 -1.27 9.23
C ARG A 16 -19.56 -2.26 10.38
N LEU A 17 -18.35 -2.77 10.57
CA LEU A 17 -18.02 -3.66 11.70
C LEU A 17 -18.22 -2.96 13.05
N ASN A 18 -17.85 -1.69 13.13
CA ASN A 18 -18.07 -0.85 14.30
C ASN A 18 -19.56 -0.68 14.60
N ASN A 19 -20.38 -0.44 13.59
CA ASN A 19 -21.85 -0.38 13.72
C ASN A 19 -22.46 -1.72 14.20
N LEU A 20 -21.82 -2.85 13.91
CA LEU A 20 -22.23 -4.18 14.38
C LEU A 20 -21.75 -4.50 15.81
N GLY A 21 -21.11 -3.56 16.50
CA GLY A 21 -20.58 -3.75 17.85
C GLY A 21 -19.21 -4.44 17.90
N SER A 22 -18.52 -4.55 16.77
CA SER A 22 -17.16 -5.10 16.67
C SER A 22 -16.18 -4.01 16.21
N PRO A 23 -15.78 -3.07 17.09
CA PRO A 23 -14.85 -2.01 16.74
C PRO A 23 -13.49 -2.57 16.33
N VAL A 24 -13.00 -2.15 15.17
CA VAL A 24 -11.64 -2.49 14.71
C VAL A 24 -10.70 -1.37 15.14
N SER A 25 -9.72 -1.68 15.99
CA SER A 25 -8.69 -0.72 16.37
C SER A 25 -7.90 -0.25 15.15
N GLU A 26 -7.45 1.00 15.15
CA GLU A 26 -6.73 1.58 14.01
C GLU A 26 -5.48 0.77 13.63
N ASN A 27 -4.72 0.28 14.62
CA ASN A 27 -3.58 -0.61 14.39
C ASN A 27 -3.99 -1.88 13.64
N ASN A 28 -5.09 -2.52 14.04
CA ASN A 28 -5.59 -3.72 13.37
C ASN A 28 -6.06 -3.38 11.96
N LEU A 29 -6.73 -2.25 11.78
CA LEU A 29 -7.19 -1.78 10.47
C LEU A 29 -6.02 -1.59 9.49
N VAL A 30 -4.93 -0.98 9.96
CA VAL A 30 -3.69 -0.83 9.19
C VAL A 30 -3.12 -2.19 8.82
N ILE A 31 -2.99 -3.10 9.79
CA ILE A 31 -2.45 -4.44 9.57
C ILE A 31 -3.31 -5.23 8.56
N TYR A 32 -4.64 -5.17 8.66
CA TYR A 32 -5.54 -5.79 7.70
C TYR A 32 -5.40 -5.17 6.31
N ALA A 33 -5.31 -3.84 6.24
CA ALA A 33 -5.14 -3.14 4.97
C ALA A 33 -3.87 -3.55 4.25
N VAL A 34 -2.73 -3.54 4.95
CA VAL A 34 -1.43 -3.86 4.36
C VAL A 34 -1.29 -5.36 4.03
N ASN A 35 -1.90 -6.27 4.80
CA ASN A 35 -1.88 -7.71 4.47
C ASN A 35 -2.75 -8.07 3.26
N GLY A 36 -3.80 -7.29 2.97
CA GLY A 36 -4.67 -7.53 1.81
C GLY A 36 -4.13 -6.96 0.49
N LEU A 37 -2.96 -6.32 0.51
CA LEU A 37 -2.32 -5.78 -0.69
C LEU A 37 -1.54 -6.83 -1.46
N ASP A 38 -1.34 -6.55 -2.75
CA ASP A 38 -0.59 -7.42 -3.64
C ASP A 38 0.89 -7.52 -3.25
N SER A 39 1.55 -8.59 -3.69
CA SER A 39 2.98 -8.87 -3.47
C SER A 39 3.91 -7.71 -3.86
N GLN A 40 3.49 -6.88 -4.80
CA GLN A 40 4.20 -5.68 -5.24
C GLN A 40 4.38 -4.66 -4.10
N PHE A 41 3.45 -4.62 -3.14
CA PHE A 41 3.50 -3.77 -1.96
C PHE A 41 4.17 -4.47 -0.76
N ALA A 42 4.65 -5.72 -0.89
CA ALA A 42 5.21 -6.47 0.24
C ALA A 42 6.37 -5.75 0.94
N THR A 43 7.13 -4.93 0.19
CA THR A 43 8.20 -4.07 0.73
C THR A 43 7.65 -3.04 1.70
N ILE A 44 6.72 -2.20 1.24
CA ILE A 44 6.11 -1.15 2.07
C ILE A 44 5.29 -1.73 3.22
N VAL A 45 4.64 -2.88 3.00
CA VAL A 45 3.92 -3.65 4.04
C VAL A 45 4.87 -4.06 5.17
N LYS A 46 6.06 -4.60 4.84
CA LYS A 46 7.09 -4.94 5.84
C LYS A 46 7.56 -3.71 6.60
N ILE A 47 7.81 -2.60 5.91
CA ILE A 47 8.24 -1.34 6.54
C ILE A 47 7.20 -0.84 7.54
N ILE A 48 5.92 -0.82 7.14
CA ILE A 48 4.81 -0.42 8.01
C ILE A 48 4.70 -1.33 9.25
N ARG A 49 4.90 -2.65 9.07
CA ARG A 49 4.84 -3.64 10.15
C ARG A 49 6.02 -3.61 11.12
N HIS A 50 7.19 -3.16 10.68
CA HIS A 50 8.40 -3.07 11.52
C HIS A 50 8.64 -1.67 12.08
N ARG A 51 7.77 -0.70 11.76
CA ARG A 51 7.85 0.64 12.31
C ARG A 51 7.29 0.66 13.73
N GLU A 52 8.09 1.15 14.67
CA GLU A 52 7.67 1.43 16.05
C GLU A 52 7.80 2.93 16.36
N PRO A 53 6.72 3.60 16.80
CA PRO A 53 5.35 3.10 16.97
C PRO A 53 4.63 2.82 15.64
N LEU A 54 3.62 1.93 15.70
CA LEU A 54 2.84 1.53 14.54
C LEU A 54 2.15 2.77 13.91
N PRO A 55 2.27 2.98 12.59
CA PRO A 55 1.74 4.17 11.95
C PRO A 55 0.20 4.14 11.92
N THR A 56 -0.41 5.32 11.92
CA THR A 56 -1.86 5.48 11.76
C THR A 56 -2.32 5.05 10.37
N PHE A 57 -3.62 4.81 10.20
CA PHE A 57 -4.22 4.45 8.90
C PHE A 57 -3.93 5.46 7.81
N GLU A 58 -3.97 6.74 8.15
CA GLU A 58 -3.66 7.82 7.23
C GLU A 58 -2.19 7.81 6.80
N THR A 59 -1.27 7.60 7.75
CA THR A 59 0.16 7.52 7.48
C THR A 59 0.49 6.29 6.61
N ALA A 60 -0.12 5.14 6.92
CA ALA A 60 0.02 3.93 6.12
C ALA A 60 -0.49 4.15 4.69
N ARG A 61 -1.66 4.78 4.52
CA ARG A 61 -2.20 5.16 3.20
C ARG A 61 -1.23 6.03 2.41
N ASN A 62 -0.63 7.05 3.03
CA ASN A 62 0.34 7.91 2.36
C ASN A 62 1.60 7.14 1.92
N MET A 63 2.10 6.25 2.78
CA MET A 63 3.22 5.36 2.44
C MET A 63 2.90 4.44 1.25
N LEU A 64 1.69 3.87 1.22
CA LEU A 64 1.23 3.02 0.12
C LEU A 64 1.08 3.78 -1.20
N LEU A 65 0.60 5.03 -1.15
CA LEU A 65 0.49 5.88 -2.35
C LEU A 65 1.87 6.24 -2.92
N LEU A 66 2.85 6.53 -2.05
CA LEU A 66 4.23 6.75 -2.45
C LEU A 66 4.84 5.51 -3.11
N GLU A 67 4.59 4.34 -2.54
CA GLU A 67 5.03 3.07 -3.12
C GLU A 67 4.35 2.81 -4.49
N GLU A 68 3.04 3.07 -4.62
CA GLU A 68 2.30 2.92 -5.89
C GLU A 68 2.95 3.76 -7.01
N SER A 69 3.27 5.03 -6.74
CA SER A 69 3.98 5.89 -7.69
C SER A 69 5.38 5.35 -8.02
N THR A 70 6.13 4.94 -7.00
CA THR A 70 7.50 4.41 -7.17
C THR A 70 7.51 3.13 -8.00
N LEU A 71 6.57 2.22 -7.76
CA LEU A 71 6.39 0.99 -8.54
C LEU A 71 6.01 1.31 -9.99
N ASN A 72 5.10 2.26 -10.20
CA ASN A 72 4.69 2.70 -11.53
C ASN A 72 5.86 3.32 -12.32
N GLU A 73 6.73 4.08 -11.66
CA GLU A 73 7.96 4.62 -12.24
C GLU A 73 9.00 3.52 -12.53
N ALA A 74 9.19 2.57 -11.61
CA ALA A 74 10.14 1.47 -11.77
C ALA A 74 9.81 0.56 -12.97
N VAL A 75 8.52 0.32 -13.25
CA VAL A 75 8.08 -0.46 -14.43
C VAL A 75 8.43 0.25 -15.74
N THR A 76 8.41 1.60 -15.75
CA THR A 76 8.71 2.39 -16.94
C THR A 76 10.21 2.41 -17.28
N ASN A 77 11.08 2.42 -16.25
CA ASN A 77 12.54 2.47 -16.43
C ASN A 77 13.15 1.19 -17.01
N ASN A 78 12.48 0.04 -16.91
CA ASN A 78 12.96 -1.22 -17.50
C ASN A 78 12.80 -1.29 -19.03
N SER A 79 12.11 -0.33 -19.66
CA SER A 79 11.88 -0.32 -21.12
C SER A 79 12.95 0.47 -21.89
N VAL A 80 13.78 1.28 -21.21
CA VAL A 80 14.75 2.17 -21.87
C VAL A 80 16.07 1.46 -22.21
N ILE A 81 16.38 0.32 -21.59
CA ILE A 81 17.61 -0.46 -21.84
C ILE A 81 17.39 -1.50 -22.95
N LYS A 82 16.84 -1.10 -24.11
CA LYS A 82 16.85 -1.93 -25.32
C LYS A 82 17.32 -1.18 -26.58
N ASP A 83 17.61 0.10 -26.49
CA ASP A 83 18.01 0.95 -27.63
C ASP A 83 19.50 1.32 -27.60
N ILE A 84 20.38 0.37 -27.21
CA ILE A 84 21.81 0.53 -27.46
C ILE A 84 22.07 0.01 -28.88
N PRO A 85 22.37 0.86 -29.87
CA PRO A 85 22.82 0.35 -31.16
C PRO A 85 24.16 -0.35 -30.96
N GLU A 86 24.22 -1.64 -31.26
CA GLU A 86 25.47 -2.36 -31.48
C GLU A 86 26.23 -1.60 -32.59
N PHE A 87 27.33 -0.95 -32.21
CA PHE A 87 28.26 -0.36 -33.17
C PHE A 87 28.96 -1.49 -33.96
N PRO A 88 29.22 -1.28 -35.26
CA PRO A 88 29.72 -2.29 -36.18
C PRO A 88 31.14 -2.79 -35.86
#